data_AF-A0A842PI21-F1
#
_entry.id   AF-A0A842PI21-F1
#
_cell.length_a   1.000
_cell.length_b   1.000
_cell.length_c   1.000
_cell.angle_alpha   90.00
_cell.angle_beta   90.00
_cell.angle_gamma   90.00
#
_symmetry.space_group_name_H-M   'P 1'
#
loop_
_entity.id
_entity.type
_entity.pdbx_description
1 polymer ?
#
loop_
_entity_poly.entity_id
_entity_poly.type
_entity_poly.pdbx_seq_one_letter_code
_entity_poly.pdbx_strand_id
1 'polypeptide(L)'
;KMEAVVGIVNEYMSVTHNYRREHDYNLWFTVTTCGDKDLRSTVEEIKRRTGIPDSDVLDLPTTRVFKVDVRFKFTNSDTEGGESHG
;
A
#
# COMPACT_ATOMS: atom_id res chain seq x y z
N LYS A 1 -0.79 4.13 19.51
CA LYS A 1 -1.92 4.85 18.85
C LYS A 1 -1.97 4.49 17.37
N MET A 2 -0.83 4.53 16.67
CA MET A 2 -0.67 4.01 15.31
C MET A 2 -1.06 2.54 15.16
N GLU A 3 -0.69 1.68 16.12
CA GLU A 3 -0.95 0.25 16.05
C GLU A 3 -2.45 -0.07 16.02
N ALA A 4 -3.25 0.71 16.75
CA ALA A 4 -4.70 0.60 16.74
C ALA A 4 -5.29 1.00 15.38
N VAL A 5 -4.76 2.07 14.77
CA VAL A 5 -5.17 2.50 13.43
C VAL A 5 -4.82 1.44 12.38
N VAL A 6 -3.61 0.90 12.44
CA VAL A 6 -3.16 -0.19 11.55
C VAL A 6 -4.04 -1.42 11.73
N GLY A 7 -4.37 -1.80 12.97
CA GLY A 7 -5.28 -2.90 13.26
C GLY A 7 -6.64 -2.71 12.60
N ILE A 8 -7.26 -1.55 12.79
CA ILE A 8 -8.55 -1.20 12.18
C ILE A 8 -8.46 -1.25 10.65
N VAL A 9 -7.46 -0.59 10.06
CA VAL A 9 -7.28 -0.54 8.59
C VAL A 9 -7.10 -1.95 8.01
N ASN A 10 -6.39 -2.84 8.70
CA ASN A 10 -6.16 -4.22 8.26
C ASN A 10 -7.40 -5.12 8.37
N GLU A 11 -8.47 -4.72 9.07
CA GLU A 11 -9.73 -5.45 9.10
C GLU A 11 -10.54 -5.31 7.78
N TYR A 12 -10.23 -4.29 6.98
CA TYR A 12 -10.97 -4.00 5.75
C TYR A 12 -10.41 -4.81 4.58
N MET A 13 -11.23 -5.71 4.03
CA MET A 13 -10.91 -6.45 2.81
C MET A 13 -10.74 -5.55 1.57
N SER A 14 -11.28 -4.34 1.61
CA SER A 14 -11.10 -3.33 0.57
C SER A 14 -9.72 -2.67 0.61
N VAL A 15 -8.96 -2.80 1.70
CA VAL A 15 -7.59 -2.27 1.78
C VAL A 15 -6.64 -3.28 1.18
N THR A 16 -6.00 -2.90 0.06
CA THR A 16 -5.09 -3.79 -0.66
C THR A 16 -3.64 -3.65 -0.22
N HIS A 17 -3.24 -2.45 0.19
CA HIS A 17 -1.88 -2.12 0.60
C HIS A 17 -1.93 -1.12 1.75
N ASN A 18 -1.03 -1.30 2.73
CA ASN A 18 -0.87 -0.41 3.87
C ASN A 18 0.64 -0.20 4.14
N TYR A 19 1.09 1.05 4.08
CA TYR A 19 2.49 1.45 4.17
C TYR A 19 2.67 2.47 5.29
N ARG A 20 3.64 2.19 6.16
CA ARG A 20 4.15 3.19 7.10
C ARG A 20 5.25 4.02 6.44
N ARG A 21 5.22 5.34 6.63
CA ARG A 21 6.20 6.29 6.07
C ARG A 21 6.77 7.20 7.16
N GLU A 22 7.99 7.67 6.94
CA GLU A 22 8.62 8.71 7.76
C GLU A 22 8.24 10.10 7.20
N HIS A 23 7.01 10.52 7.47
CA HIS A 23 6.46 11.83 7.10
C HIS A 23 5.38 12.22 8.11
N ASP A 24 4.94 13.48 8.12
CA ASP A 24 3.76 13.94 8.89
C ASP A 24 2.52 13.07 8.64
N TYR A 25 2.29 12.67 7.38
CA TYR A 25 1.34 11.61 7.00
C TYR A 25 2.09 10.28 7.02
N ASN A 26 2.10 9.64 8.18
CA ASN A 26 2.93 8.46 8.45
C ASN A 26 2.26 7.13 8.09
N LEU A 27 0.99 7.13 7.68
CA LEU A 27 0.24 5.94 7.28
C LEU A 27 -0.45 6.17 5.93
N TRP A 28 -0.15 5.31 4.97
CA TRP A 28 -0.65 5.37 3.60
C TRP A 28 -1.29 4.04 3.25
N PHE A 29 -2.55 4.05 2.83
CA PHE A 29 -3.22 2.82 2.44
C PHE A 29 -4.06 3.02 1.19
N THR A 30 -4.21 1.96 0.42
CA THR A 30 -4.98 1.97 -0.83
C THR A 30 -6.26 1.18 -0.63
N VAL A 31 -7.40 1.85 -0.80
CA VAL A 31 -8.73 1.25 -0.74
C VAL A 31 -9.25 1.02 -2.15
N THR A 32 -9.73 -0.20 -2.42
CA THR A 32 -10.36 -0.61 -3.67
C THR A 32 -11.74 -1.18 -3.36
N THR A 33 -12.80 -0.60 -3.93
CA THR A 33 -14.19 -1.04 -3.77
C THR A 33 -14.90 -1.16 -5.12
N CYS A 34 -16.04 -1.85 -5.17
CA CYS A 34 -16.84 -2.01 -6.39
C CYS A 34 -17.68 -0.76 -6.76
N GLY A 35 -17.26 0.44 -6.38
CA GLY A 35 -17.93 1.69 -6.70
C GLY A 35 -17.60 2.85 -5.76
N ASP A 36 -17.76 4.08 -6.26
CA ASP A 36 -17.37 5.32 -5.56
C ASP A 36 -18.11 5.57 -4.24
N LYS A 37 -19.40 5.15 -4.15
CA LYS A 37 -20.19 5.29 -2.92
C LYS A 37 -19.62 4.44 -1.78
N ASP A 38 -19.19 3.22 -2.10
CA ASP A 38 -18.64 2.30 -1.11
C ASP A 38 -17.23 2.72 -0.69
N LEU A 39 -16.46 3.33 -1.61
CA LEU A 39 -15.14 3.89 -1.31
C LEU A 39 -15.24 4.98 -0.24
N ARG A 40 -16.07 6.00 -0.49
CA ARG A 40 -16.22 7.13 0.44
C ARG A 40 -16.77 6.68 1.80
N SER A 41 -17.77 5.81 1.79
CA SER A 41 -18.34 5.24 3.02
C SER A 41 -17.28 4.49 3.84
N THR A 42 -16.44 3.68 3.18
CA THR A 42 -15.33 2.96 3.81
C THR A 42 -14.32 3.93 4.42
N VAL A 43 -13.91 4.96 3.69
CA VAL A 43 -12.95 5.96 4.18
C VAL A 43 -13.52 6.71 5.38
N GLU A 44 -14.77 7.17 5.31
CA GLU A 44 -15.43 7.84 6.44
C GLU A 44 -15.53 6.93 7.68
N GLU A 45 -15.83 5.64 7.49
CA GLU A 45 -15.90 4.68 8.59
C GLU A 45 -14.53 4.45 9.23
N ILE A 46 -13.46 4.32 8.43
CA ILE A 46 -12.09 4.22 8.93
C ILE A 46 -11.75 5.46 9.75
N LYS A 47 -12.06 6.66 9.27
CA LYS A 47 -11.82 7.92 10.02
C LYS A 47 -12.55 7.94 11.36
N ARG A 48 -13.84 7.58 11.35
CA ARG A 48 -14.65 7.50 12.58
C ARG A 48 -14.09 6.50 13.60
N ARG A 49 -13.73 5.29 13.15
CA ARG A 49 -13.20 4.25 14.05
C ARG A 49 -11.80 4.56 14.57
N THR A 50 -10.96 5.19 13.75
CA THR A 50 -9.58 5.53 14.11
C THR A 50 -9.48 6.82 14.93
N GLY A 51 -10.51 7.67 14.87
CA GLY A 51 -10.56 8.95 15.59
C GLY A 51 -9.58 9.99 15.03
N ILE A 52 -9.16 9.84 13.77
CA ILE A 52 -8.25 10.77 13.10
C ILE A 52 -9.09 11.95 12.59
N PRO A 53 -8.71 13.20 12.89
CA PRO A 53 -9.45 14.37 12.41
C PRO A 53 -9.33 14.52 10.90
N ASP A 54 -10.32 15.17 10.29
CA ASP A 54 -10.33 15.41 8.84
C ASP A 54 -9.11 16.20 8.34
N SER A 55 -8.49 17.01 9.21
CA SER A 55 -7.26 17.76 8.93
C SER A 55 -6.05 16.88 8.67
N ASP A 56 -6.03 15.67 9.22
CA ASP A 56 -4.87 14.77 9.21
C ASP A 56 -5.06 13.63 8.19
N VAL A 57 -6.08 13.74 7.33
CA VAL A 57 -6.37 12.76 6.28
C VAL A 57 -6.37 13.44 4.93
N LEU A 58 -5.53 12.91 4.04
CA LEU A 58 -5.43 13.36 2.66
C LEU A 58 -6.07 12.31 1.74
N ASP A 59 -7.16 12.69 1.07
CA ASP A 59 -7.79 11.84 0.05
C ASP A 59 -7.15 12.09 -1.31
N LEU A 60 -6.57 11.04 -1.89
CA LEU A 60 -5.83 11.07 -3.16
C LEU A 60 -6.50 10.11 -4.15
N PRO A 61 -7.64 10.49 -4.76
CA PRO A 61 -8.33 9.64 -5.70
C PRO A 61 -7.48 9.42 -6.95
N THR A 62 -7.40 8.17 -7.38
CA THR A 62 -6.66 7.81 -8.60
C THR A 62 -7.48 8.22 -9.82
N THR A 63 -7.14 9.36 -10.43
CA THR A 63 -7.84 9.89 -11.62
C THR A 63 -7.32 9.28 -12.93
N ARG A 64 -6.03 8.92 -12.98
CA ARG A 64 -5.39 8.26 -14.11
C ARG A 64 -4.33 7.28 -13.63
N VAL A 65 -4.39 6.05 -14.13
CA VAL A 65 -3.37 5.03 -13.87
C VAL A 65 -2.42 4.99 -15.05
N PHE A 66 -1.16 5.35 -14.83
CA PHE A 66 -0.08 5.11 -15.79
C PHE A 66 0.67 3.85 -15.36
N LYS A 67 0.40 2.73 -16.03
CA LYS A 67 1.05 1.45 -15.71
C LYS A 67 2.39 1.36 -16.45
N VAL A 68 3.50 1.40 -15.72
CA VAL A 68 4.83 1.14 -16.27
C VAL A 68 5.12 -0.35 -16.10
N ASP A 69 5.17 -1.10 -17.21
CA ASP A 69 5.56 -2.53 -17.21
C ASP A 69 7.08 -2.63 -17.07
N VAL A 70 7.57 -2.84 -15.85
CA VAL A 70 9.00 -3.04 -15.57
C VAL A 70 9.30 -4.53 -15.52
N ARG A 71 10.06 -5.03 -16.49
CA ARG A 71 10.53 -6.43 -16.52
C ARG A 71 11.98 -6.49 -16.06
N PHE A 72 12.19 -7.02 -14.86
CA PHE A 72 13.53 -7.31 -14.36
C PHE A 72 13.99 -8.67 -14.91
N LYS A 73 15.02 -8.69 -15.76
CA LYS A 73 15.72 -9.93 -16.12
C LYS A 73 16.79 -10.19 -15.06
N PHE A 74 16.59 -11.20 -14.22
CA PHE A 74 17.66 -11.76 -13.41
C PHE A 74 18.46 -12.75 -14.26
N THR A 75 19.62 -12.32 -14.76
CA THR A 75 20.64 -13.24 -15.27
C THR A 75 21.45 -13.74 -14.08
N ASN A 76 21.16 -14.93 -13.59
CA ASN A 76 22.06 -15.63 -12.67
C ASN A 76 23.16 -16.26 -13.53
N SER A 77 24.26 -15.54 -13.73
CA SER A 77 25.43 -16.02 -14.46
C SER A 77 26.60 -16.15 -13.49
N ASP A 78 26.58 -17.22 -12.70
CA ASP A 78 27.79 -17.77 -12.10
C ASP A 78 27.87 -19.25 -12.51
N THR A 79 28.23 -19.46 -13.79
CA THR A 79 28.86 -20.70 -14.22
C THR A 79 30.35 -20.54 -13.92
N GLU A 80 30.79 -20.97 -12.75
CA GLU A 80 32.22 -21.25 -12.53
C GLU A 80 32.50 -22.68 -12.99
N GLY A 81 32.97 -22.78 -14.24
CA GLY A 81 33.83 -23.88 -14.64
C GLY A 81 35.23 -23.61 -14.11
N GLY A 82 35.78 -24.55 -13.35
CA GLY A 82 37.17 -24.59 -12.95
C GLY A 82 37.71 -26.00 -13.16
N GLU A 83 38.43 -26.18 -14.26
CA GLU A 83 39.31 -27.33 -14.47
C GLU A 83 40.34 -27.43 -13.32
N SER A 84 40.63 -28.64 -12.85
CA SER A 84 41.94 -28.92 -12.25
C SER A 84 42.40 -30.31 -12.62
N HIS A 85 43.46 -30.33 -13.43
CA HIS A 85 44.39 -31.44 -13.58
C HIS A 85 44.94 -31.88 -12.21
N GLY A 86 45.16 -33.18 -12.07
CA GLY A 86 45.86 -33.86 -10.97
C GLY A 86 45.83 -35.36 -11.17
#